data_AF-M1ERS8-F1
#
_entry.id   AF-M1ERS8-F1
#
_cell.length_a   1.000
_cell.length_b   1.000
_cell.length_c   1.000
_cell.angle_alpha   90.00
_cell.angle_beta   90.00
_cell.angle_gamma   90.00
#
_symmetry.space_group_name_H-M   'P 1'
#
loop_
_entity.id
_entity.type
_entity.pdbx_description
1 polymer ?
#
loop_
_entity_poly.entity_id
_entity_poly.type
_entity_poly.pdbx_seq_one_letter_code
_entity_poly.pdbx_strand_id
1 'polypeptide(L)'
;ILGTCATEHSRCLRAYMGLIGTAMTPNFVSNVNTSVALSCTCRGSGNLQDECEQLEESFSHNPCLMEAIAAKMRFHSQLFSQDWEDSTFPVMERQNKNPALRPQPWVSSLFFCTLPLILFLSL
;
A
#
# COMPACT_ATOMS: atom_id res chain seq x y z
N ILE A 1 17.76 20.89 14.38
CA ILE A 1 16.75 19.85 14.72
C ILE A 1 16.16 19.40 13.40
N LEU A 2 16.86 18.50 12.70
CA LEU A 2 16.54 18.17 11.31
C LEU A 2 15.95 16.74 11.29
N GLY A 3 14.72 16.58 10.80
CA GLY A 3 14.11 15.26 10.54
C GLY A 3 13.36 14.57 11.68
N THR A 4 13.18 15.20 12.85
CA THR A 4 12.40 14.58 13.93
C THR A 4 10.90 14.64 13.64
N CYS A 5 10.24 13.47 13.60
CA CYS A 5 8.78 13.41 13.62
C CYS A 5 8.23 13.95 14.95
N ALA A 6 7.01 14.50 14.93
CA ALA A 6 6.30 14.88 16.15
C ALA A 6 5.98 13.66 17.05
N THR A 7 5.89 12.47 16.44
CA THR A 7 5.75 11.19 17.14
C THR A 7 6.82 10.21 16.64
N GLU A 8 6.41 9.06 16.11
CA GLU A 8 7.30 7.99 15.64
C GLU A 8 7.22 7.84 14.11
N HIS A 9 8.33 7.44 13.48
CA HIS A 9 8.36 7.12 12.04
C HIS A 9 7.28 6.09 11.67
N SER A 10 7.04 5.09 12.54
CA SER A 10 6.01 4.06 12.31
C SER A 10 4.59 4.62 12.27
N ARG A 11 4.29 5.65 13.08
CA ARG A 11 2.99 6.32 13.09
C ARG A 11 2.82 7.23 11.87
N CYS A 12 3.88 7.93 11.48
CA CYS A 12 3.93 8.71 10.24
C CYS A 12 3.63 7.83 9.03
N LEU A 13 4.34 6.71 8.86
CA LEU A 13 4.12 5.79 7.76
C LEU A 13 2.72 5.18 7.76
N ARG A 14 2.18 4.84 8.94
CA ARG A 14 0.80 4.33 9.03
C ARG A 14 -0.22 5.36 8.56
N ALA A 15 -0.08 6.62 8.98
CA ALA A 15 -0.96 7.70 8.53
C ALA A 15 -0.81 7.95 7.02
N TYR A 16 0.42 8.01 6.51
CA TYR A 16 0.71 8.14 5.08
C TYR A 16 0.09 7.01 4.25
N MET A 17 0.26 5.75 4.66
CA MET A 17 -0.34 4.61 3.96
C MET A 17 -1.87 4.63 4.01
N GLY A 18 -2.46 5.19 5.07
CA GLY A 18 -3.91 5.37 5.19
C GLY A 18 -4.52 6.33 4.17
N LEU A 19 -3.71 7.15 3.49
CA LEU A 19 -4.16 8.03 2.41
C LEU A 19 -4.28 7.32 1.06
N ILE A 20 -3.69 6.13 0.91
CA ILE A 20 -3.73 5.38 -0.34
C ILE A 20 -5.15 4.87 -0.58
N GLY A 21 -5.72 5.19 -1.75
CA GLY A 21 -7.12 4.88 -2.08
C GLY A 21 -8.10 5.98 -1.69
N THR A 22 -7.61 7.12 -1.18
CA THR A 22 -8.43 8.31 -0.92
C THR A 22 -8.25 9.36 -2.04
N ALA A 23 -9.02 10.45 -1.99
CA ALA A 23 -8.84 11.58 -2.92
C ALA A 23 -7.45 12.25 -2.81
N MET A 24 -6.78 12.12 -1.66
CA MET A 24 -5.43 12.65 -1.42
C MET A 24 -4.39 11.52 -1.47
N THR A 25 -4.48 10.62 -2.44
CA THR A 25 -3.51 9.52 -2.59
C THR A 25 -2.15 10.06 -3.06
N PRO A 26 -1.07 9.92 -2.27
CA PRO A 26 0.27 10.30 -2.69
C PRO A 26 0.90 9.22 -3.58
N ASN A 27 1.88 9.61 -4.41
CA ASN A 27 2.68 8.67 -5.20
C ASN A 27 4.13 9.15 -5.33
N PHE A 28 5.04 8.27 -5.73
CA PHE A 28 6.40 8.63 -6.13
C PHE A 28 6.37 9.49 -7.40
N VAL A 29 7.12 10.58 -7.40
CA VAL A 29 7.22 11.50 -8.55
C VAL A 29 8.43 11.20 -9.45
N SER A 30 9.31 10.31 -9.01
CA SER A 30 10.56 9.98 -9.69
C SER A 30 10.90 8.50 -9.51
N ASN A 31 11.64 7.97 -10.47
CA ASN A 31 12.12 6.58 -10.48
C ASN A 31 13.55 6.44 -9.91
N VAL A 32 14.23 7.55 -9.61
CA VAL A 32 15.62 7.55 -9.12
C VAL A 32 15.74 7.96 -7.65
N ASN A 33 14.68 8.50 -7.06
CA ASN A 33 14.67 8.93 -5.67
C ASN A 33 13.37 8.53 -4.96
N THR A 34 13.28 8.84 -3.67
CA THR A 34 12.12 8.51 -2.83
C THR A 34 11.16 9.68 -2.65
N SER A 35 11.20 10.68 -3.54
CA SER A 35 10.32 11.85 -3.47
C SER A 35 8.88 11.44 -3.75
N VAL A 36 7.97 11.89 -2.90
CA VAL A 36 6.53 11.63 -3.00
C VAL A 36 5.76 12.93 -3.05
N ALA A 37 4.65 12.98 -3.78
CA ALA A 37 3.76 14.13 -3.80
C ALA A 37 2.31 13.69 -4.06
N LEU A 38 1.39 14.62 -3.85
CA LEU A 38 0.02 14.50 -4.35
C LEU A 38 -0.01 14.82 -5.85
N SER A 39 -0.98 14.25 -6.57
CA SER A 39 -1.23 14.61 -7.97
C SER A 39 -2.07 15.88 -8.07
N CYS A 40 -1.47 17.02 -7.72
CA CYS A 40 -2.12 18.34 -7.74
C CYS A 40 -1.14 19.47 -8.08
N THR A 41 -1.66 20.69 -8.23
CA THR A 41 -0.87 21.92 -8.42
C THR A 41 -1.50 23.06 -7.64
N CYS A 42 -0.67 23.99 -7.16
CA CYS A 42 -1.12 25.24 -6.55
C CYS A 42 -1.37 26.36 -7.56
N ARG A 43 -1.31 26.08 -8.87
CA ARG A 43 -1.65 27.08 -9.87
C ARG A 43 -3.14 27.44 -9.77
N GLY A 44 -3.42 28.71 -9.52
CA GLY A 44 -4.78 29.23 -9.42
C GLY A 44 -5.35 29.24 -7.99
N SER A 45 -4.53 29.01 -6.96
CA SER A 45 -4.94 29.08 -5.56
C SER A 45 -5.27 30.51 -5.09
N GLY A 46 -4.83 31.54 -5.82
CA GLY A 46 -5.14 32.94 -5.51
C GLY A 46 -4.61 33.35 -4.14
N ASN A 47 -5.48 33.83 -3.26
CA ASN A 47 -5.09 34.25 -1.90
C ASN A 47 -4.74 33.07 -0.98
N LEU A 48 -4.99 31.83 -1.39
CA LEU A 48 -4.66 30.61 -0.65
C LEU A 48 -3.37 29.94 -1.19
N GLN A 49 -2.54 30.69 -1.92
CA GLN A 49 -1.30 30.16 -2.48
C GLN A 49 -0.43 29.51 -1.40
N ASP A 50 -0.16 30.24 -0.31
CA ASP A 50 0.69 29.77 0.79
C ASP A 50 0.11 28.54 1.50
N GLU A 51 -1.21 28.48 1.69
CA GLU A 51 -1.87 27.31 2.30
C GLU A 51 -1.78 26.07 1.40
N CYS A 52 -1.92 26.26 0.08
CA CYS A 52 -1.75 25.18 -0.88
C CYS A 52 -0.31 24.69 -0.91
N GLU A 53 0.66 25.59 -0.92
CA GLU A 53 2.09 25.24 -0.91
C GLU A 53 2.46 24.51 0.38
N GLN A 54 1.98 24.94 1.54
CA GLN A 54 2.17 24.22 2.80
C GLN A 54 1.60 22.79 2.75
N LEU A 55 0.42 22.60 2.13
CA LEU A 55 -0.15 21.27 1.95
C LEU A 55 0.72 20.42 1.01
N GLU A 56 1.16 20.96 -0.12
CA GLU A 56 2.02 20.26 -1.08
C GLU A 56 3.36 19.87 -0.44
N GLU A 57 4.00 20.80 0.26
CA GLU A 57 5.27 20.63 0.97
C GLU A 57 5.17 19.61 2.11
N SER A 58 3.98 19.46 2.72
CA SER A 58 3.75 18.43 3.75
C SER A 58 3.95 17.00 3.23
N PHE A 59 3.93 16.80 1.91
CA PHE A 59 4.28 15.56 1.23
C PHE A 59 5.65 15.63 0.55
N SER A 60 5.92 16.68 -0.22
CA SER A 60 7.11 16.78 -1.08
C SER A 60 8.40 17.16 -0.33
N HIS A 61 8.29 17.91 0.77
CA HIS A 61 9.42 18.48 1.52
C HIS A 61 9.39 18.18 3.02
N ASN A 62 8.59 17.19 3.45
CA ASN A 62 8.50 16.81 4.86
C ASN A 62 9.68 15.90 5.28
N PRO A 63 10.60 16.38 6.13
CA PRO A 63 11.80 15.63 6.47
C PRO A 63 11.51 14.39 7.33
N CYS A 64 10.46 14.42 8.15
CA CYS A 64 10.01 13.26 8.92
C CYS A 64 9.49 12.15 7.98
N LEU A 65 8.67 12.50 6.98
CA LEU A 65 8.14 11.54 6.01
C LEU A 65 9.27 10.93 5.17
N MET A 66 10.18 11.77 4.66
CA MET A 66 11.32 11.32 3.86
C MET A 66 12.24 10.36 4.63
N GLU A 67 12.62 10.70 5.86
CA GLU A 67 13.45 9.82 6.68
C GLU A 67 12.73 8.54 7.09
N ALA A 68 11.43 8.59 7.36
CA ALA A 68 10.64 7.41 7.67
C ALA A 68 10.60 6.43 6.48
N ILE A 69 10.36 6.92 5.25
CA ILE A 69 10.38 6.11 4.04
C ILE A 69 11.78 5.53 3.81
N ALA A 70 12.82 6.38 3.89
CA ALA A 70 14.20 5.95 3.68
C ALA A 70 14.63 4.89 4.70
N ALA A 71 14.31 5.06 5.98
CA ALA A 71 14.57 4.07 7.02
C ALA A 71 13.85 2.74 6.74
N LYS A 72 12.60 2.78 6.30
CA LYS A 72 11.83 1.58 5.96
C LYS A 72 12.39 0.86 4.73
N MET A 73 12.82 1.60 3.70
CA MET A 73 13.49 1.03 2.53
C MET A 73 14.84 0.38 2.88
N ARG A 74 15.66 1.03 3.72
CA ARG A 74 16.92 0.44 4.23
C ARG A 74 16.64 -0.85 4.99
N PHE A 75 15.63 -0.86 5.85
CA PHE A 75 15.19 -2.06 6.56
C PHE A 75 14.75 -3.18 5.60
N HIS A 76 13.96 -2.88 4.57
CA HIS A 76 13.58 -3.88 3.56
C HIS A 76 14.80 -4.41 2.79
N SER A 77 15.73 -3.54 2.41
CA SER A 77 16.98 -3.96 1.75
C SER A 77 17.77 -4.94 2.61
N GLN A 78 17.91 -4.66 3.91
CA GLN A 78 18.61 -5.54 4.86
C GLN A 78 17.88 -6.88 5.02
N LEU A 79 16.56 -6.86 5.16
CA LEU A 79 15.73 -8.06 5.31
C LEU A 79 15.94 -9.03 4.13
N PHE A 80 15.91 -8.51 2.91
CA PHE A 80 16.09 -9.33 1.70
C PHE A 80 17.56 -9.63 1.38
N SER A 81 18.51 -8.90 1.97
CA SER A 81 19.94 -9.19 1.84
C SER A 81 20.37 -10.35 2.75
N GLN A 82 19.67 -10.59 3.87
CA GLN A 82 19.96 -11.70 4.79
C GLN A 82 19.49 -13.07 4.27
N ASP A 83 18.49 -13.13 3.38
CA ASP A 83 17.97 -14.39 2.83
C ASP A 83 18.97 -15.15 1.91
N TRP A 84 20.10 -14.54 1.52
CA TRP A 84 21.08 -15.16 0.60
C TRP A 84 22.23 -15.93 1.26
N GLU A 85 22.41 -15.87 2.59
CA GLU A 85 23.54 -16.51 3.31
C GLU A 85 23.10 -17.64 4.27
N ASP A 86 21.86 -18.14 4.21
CA ASP A 86 21.41 -19.30 5.01
C ASP A 86 20.79 -20.44 4.17
N SER A 87 20.91 -20.39 2.84
CA SER A 87 20.45 -21.48 1.97
C SER A 87 21.54 -22.54 1.73
N THR A 88 22.06 -23.14 2.81
CA THR A 88 22.59 -24.53 2.77
C THR A 88 21.48 -25.48 3.24
N PHE A 89 20.32 -25.38 2.62
CA PHE A 89 19.27 -26.39 2.72
C PHE A 89 19.31 -27.25 1.45
N PRO A 90 19.26 -28.59 1.55
CA PRO A 90 19.34 -29.44 0.37
C PRO A 90 18.12 -29.17 -0.51
N VAL A 91 18.38 -28.84 -1.77
CA VAL A 91 17.38 -28.75 -2.83
C VAL A 91 16.55 -30.04 -2.83
N MET A 92 15.30 -29.96 -2.39
CA MET A 92 14.30 -30.99 -2.70
C MET A 92 13.69 -30.64 -4.06
N GLU A 93 14.21 -31.30 -5.10
CA GLU A 93 13.59 -31.41 -6.41
C GLU A 93 12.13 -31.89 -6.25
N ARG A 94 11.16 -30.97 -6.39
CA ARG A 94 9.75 -31.34 -6.43
C ARG A 94 9.44 -31.84 -7.83
N GLN A 95 9.56 -33.15 -8.03
CA GLN A 95 9.12 -33.82 -9.25
C GLN A 95 7.68 -33.43 -9.60
N ASN A 96 7.57 -32.77 -10.75
CA ASN A 96 6.35 -32.57 -11.51
C ASN A 96 5.73 -33.94 -11.89
N LYS A 97 4.59 -34.26 -11.27
CA LYS A 97 3.62 -35.25 -11.76
C LYS A 97 2.21 -34.67 -11.59
N ASN A 98 1.71 -34.02 -12.65
CA ASN A 98 0.32 -33.55 -12.82
C ASN A 98 -0.69 -34.72 -12.74
N PRO A 99 -2.03 -34.53 -12.61
CA PRO A 99 -2.83 -33.31 -12.86
C PRO A 99 -4.01 -33.04 -11.88
N ALA A 100 -4.42 -31.77 -11.68
CA ALA A 100 -5.84 -31.41 -11.44
C ALA A 100 -6.06 -29.89 -11.21
N LEU A 101 -6.86 -29.31 -12.11
CA LEU A 101 -7.78 -28.18 -11.94
C LEU A 101 -7.21 -26.77 -11.71
N ARG A 102 -6.99 -26.09 -12.84
CA ARG A 102 -7.13 -24.62 -13.01
C ARG A 102 -8.47 -24.12 -12.40
N PRO A 103 -8.53 -22.94 -11.77
CA PRO A 103 -9.77 -22.19 -11.67
C PRO A 103 -10.05 -21.53 -13.03
N GLN A 104 -11.16 -21.85 -13.67
CA GLN A 104 -11.68 -21.11 -14.82
C GLN A 104 -12.79 -20.14 -14.39
N PRO A 105 -12.94 -19.01 -15.10
CA PRO A 105 -13.82 -17.90 -14.73
C PRO A 105 -15.28 -18.14 -15.13
N TRP A 106 -16.13 -17.29 -14.56
CA TRP A 106 -17.60 -17.32 -14.51
C TRP A 106 -18.37 -17.81 -15.74
N VAL A 107 -19.40 -18.63 -15.51
CA VAL A 107 -20.66 -18.58 -16.28
C VAL A 107 -21.87 -18.91 -15.37
N SER A 108 -22.88 -18.04 -15.46
CA SER A 108 -24.19 -18.10 -14.81
C SER A 108 -24.95 -19.43 -14.99
N SER A 109 -25.79 -19.79 -14.02
CA SER A 109 -27.24 -19.98 -14.21
C SER A 109 -27.86 -20.83 -13.08
N LEU A 110 -28.81 -20.21 -12.36
CA LEU A 110 -30.05 -20.75 -11.79
C LEU A 110 -30.01 -22.04 -10.94
N PHE A 111 -30.41 -21.94 -9.67
CA PHE A 111 -31.38 -22.83 -8.97
C PHE A 111 -31.45 -22.34 -7.49
N PHE A 112 -32.29 -21.36 -7.17
CA PHE A 112 -33.69 -21.50 -6.73
C PHE A 112 -33.92 -22.45 -5.53
N CYS A 113 -34.62 -21.90 -4.53
CA CYS A 113 -35.49 -22.59 -3.56
C CYS A 113 -34.89 -23.19 -2.28
N THR A 114 -34.39 -22.36 -1.35
CA THR A 114 -34.43 -22.71 0.10
C THR A 114 -35.08 -21.65 0.99
N LEU A 115 -35.82 -20.70 0.42
CA LEU A 115 -36.40 -19.56 1.14
C LEU A 115 -37.94 -19.52 1.33
N PRO A 116 -38.71 -20.62 1.20
CA PRO A 116 -40.08 -20.61 1.75
C PRO A 116 -40.37 -21.75 2.75
N LEU A 117 -39.40 -22.22 3.55
CA LEU A 117 -39.72 -23.10 4.70
C LEU A 117 -40.04 -22.32 5.99
N ILE A 118 -40.01 -20.98 5.95
CA ILE A 118 -40.32 -20.11 7.10
C ILE A 118 -41.82 -19.70 7.13
N LEU A 119 -42.61 -20.04 6.10
CA LEU A 119 -44.03 -19.70 6.01
C LEU A 119 -45.00 -20.85 6.36
N PHE A 120 -44.49 -22.02 6.75
CA PHE A 120 -45.31 -23.18 7.17
C PHE A 120 -45.27 -23.46 8.69
N LEU A 121 -44.69 -22.57 9.50
CA LEU A 121 -44.74 -22.65 10.97
C LEU A 121 -45.68 -21.63 11.63
N SER A 122 -46.48 -20.92 10.82
CA SER A 122 -47.41 -19.89 11.29
C SER A 122 -48.83 -20.04 10.72
N LEU A 123 -49.24 -21.26 10.37
CA LEU A 123 -50.65 -21.64 10.21
C LEU A 123 -50.99 -22.85 11.08
#